data_AF-A0A8R2AB71-F1
#
_entry.id   AF-A0A8R2AB71-F1
#
_cell.length_a   1.000
_cell.length_b   1.000
_cell.length_c   1.000
_cell.angle_alpha   90.00
_cell.angle_beta   90.00
_cell.angle_gamma   90.00
#
_symmetry.space_group_name_H-M   'P 1'
#
loop_
_entity.id
_entity.type
_entity.pdbx_description
1 polymer ?
#
loop_
_entity_poly.entity_id
_entity_poly.type
_entity_poly.pdbx_seq_one_letter_code
_entity_poly.pdbx_strand_id
1 'polypeptide(L)'
;MKYPGKVESGGRQITCESNYLESVNSSLSSMVYFATSMNGVPLAFDDKSDHYLDFTVPRNACVTENQLGPSDECKVCLWDDDVYRYYCQWCPKNNPCTGSYQKCDVRRLDDPGHVASVKDVLIQCPEVRIESISPRYGSWAGGTEIQIVISNHRTLAEDKVTVIKVADSRCLLPTVSMDGTAVTCTISPTNTSALNQGPVEVTYKSEKNKLLPTFTLRSNQSFYFVEPVITSVWPLCGPTTGGTKITIRGRFMDAGNTVRVYMRDNITCAVQSRTTNEVICITGASNSTATSAVRVEFDHYLNKYVHDSPFVYTSTPALDGGQTFRGIASGGTRLPVLGQNFACIRNPLVHVSYNGIQYTGGCVVENNTYLLCTAPTINRPAPHQVTALKFGFQADYNDTIVKMQPPTGTPDYTLYPDPVYIDFDTDGRTVNVYGLNMDQGYDHDADLNSPVPQHRHPVQRHVRGTRSNRVPAAQTAVVQGPPRRSFKRRRNDR
;
A
#
# COMPACT_ATOMS: atom_id res chain seq x y z
N MET A 1 -59.88 -26.99 -10.26
CA MET A 1 -60.79 -28.13 -10.03
C MET A 1 -60.79 -28.49 -8.55
N LYS A 2 -61.92 -28.87 -7.97
CA LYS A 2 -62.00 -29.36 -6.59
C LYS A 2 -61.94 -30.89 -6.59
N TYR A 3 -61.03 -31.47 -5.82
CA TYR A 3 -60.91 -32.91 -5.66
C TYR A 3 -61.18 -33.28 -4.19
N PRO A 4 -62.05 -34.27 -3.93
CA PRO A 4 -62.22 -34.81 -2.58
C PRO A 4 -60.94 -35.55 -2.19
N GLY A 5 -60.32 -35.12 -1.09
CA GLY A 5 -59.14 -35.72 -0.50
C GLY A 5 -59.47 -36.45 0.80
N LYS A 6 -58.65 -37.45 1.13
CA LYS A 6 -58.71 -38.18 2.41
C LYS A 6 -57.34 -38.13 3.06
N VAL A 7 -57.30 -37.72 4.32
CA VAL A 7 -56.10 -37.77 5.16
C VAL A 7 -56.35 -38.79 6.26
N GLU A 8 -55.46 -39.79 6.38
CA GLU A 8 -55.53 -40.80 7.43
C GLU A 8 -54.45 -40.50 8.46
N SER A 9 -54.87 -40.25 9.71
CA SER A 9 -53.96 -40.04 10.82
C SER A 9 -54.54 -40.67 12.08
N GLY A 10 -53.77 -41.57 12.72
CA GLY A 10 -54.18 -42.26 13.95
C GLY A 10 -55.48 -43.07 13.84
N GLY A 11 -55.79 -43.63 12.66
CA GLY A 11 -57.02 -44.41 12.42
C GLY A 11 -58.30 -43.58 12.22
N ARG A 12 -58.19 -42.25 12.16
CA ARG A 12 -59.29 -41.36 11.76
C ARG A 12 -59.08 -40.88 10.32
N GLN A 13 -60.13 -41.00 9.52
CA GLN A 13 -60.18 -40.49 8.15
C GLN A 13 -60.78 -39.08 8.17
N ILE A 14 -59.97 -38.08 7.85
CA ILE A 14 -60.40 -36.68 7.71
C ILE A 14 -60.68 -36.44 6.24
N THR A 15 -61.86 -35.86 5.94
CA THR A 15 -62.23 -35.49 4.58
C THR A 15 -61.79 -34.05 4.35
N CYS A 16 -61.01 -33.82 3.30
CA CYS A 16 -60.53 -32.49 2.92
C CYS A 16 -60.95 -32.16 1.49
N GLU A 17 -61.09 -30.88 1.19
CA GLU A 17 -61.23 -30.41 -0.20
C GLU A 17 -59.89 -29.89 -0.69
N SER A 18 -59.39 -30.48 -1.77
CA SER A 18 -58.18 -30.02 -2.44
C SER A 18 -58.55 -29.21 -3.67
N ASN A 19 -58.07 -27.97 -3.73
CA ASN A 19 -58.24 -27.09 -4.87
C ASN A 19 -57.00 -27.15 -5.75
N TYR A 20 -57.20 -27.59 -6.99
CA TYR A 20 -56.23 -27.50 -8.07
C TYR A 20 -56.40 -26.16 -8.78
N LEU A 21 -55.39 -25.30 -8.67
CA LEU A 21 -55.32 -24.01 -9.34
C LEU A 21 -54.14 -24.02 -10.31
N GLU A 22 -54.46 -24.22 -11.59
CA GLU A 22 -53.47 -24.16 -12.66
C GLU A 22 -53.00 -22.71 -12.83
N SER A 23 -51.72 -22.47 -12.55
CA SER A 23 -51.25 -21.10 -12.30
C SER A 23 -50.61 -20.44 -13.53
N VAL A 24 -49.98 -21.22 -14.40
CA VAL A 24 -49.29 -20.72 -15.60
C VAL A 24 -49.47 -21.72 -16.74
N ASN A 25 -50.37 -21.42 -17.67
CA ASN A 25 -50.63 -22.26 -18.83
C ASN A 25 -49.71 -21.85 -20.00
N SER A 26 -48.48 -22.35 -19.99
CA SER A 26 -47.70 -22.51 -21.22
C SER A 26 -47.94 -23.93 -21.71
N SER A 27 -48.31 -24.11 -22.98
CA SER A 27 -48.84 -25.34 -23.58
C SER A 27 -48.07 -26.66 -23.38
N LEU A 28 -46.93 -26.68 -22.68
CA LEU A 28 -46.04 -27.85 -22.51
C LEU A 28 -45.40 -28.02 -21.11
N SER A 29 -45.74 -27.22 -20.09
CA SER A 29 -45.43 -27.52 -18.68
C SER A 29 -46.36 -26.68 -17.79
N SER A 30 -46.98 -27.28 -16.77
CA SER A 30 -47.91 -26.61 -15.87
C SER A 30 -47.36 -26.63 -14.44
N MET A 31 -47.21 -25.44 -13.88
CA MET A 31 -46.92 -25.27 -12.46
C MET A 31 -48.25 -25.20 -11.71
N VAL A 32 -48.43 -26.11 -10.77
CA VAL A 32 -49.72 -26.29 -10.09
C VAL A 32 -49.59 -25.82 -8.66
N TYR A 33 -50.45 -24.88 -8.27
CA TYR A 33 -50.63 -24.54 -6.87
C TYR A 33 -51.70 -25.46 -6.26
N PHE A 34 -51.30 -26.16 -5.23
CA PHE A 34 -52.12 -27.06 -4.44
C PHE A 34 -52.45 -26.41 -3.10
N ALA A 35 -53.74 -26.27 -2.83
CA ALA A 35 -54.23 -25.86 -1.53
C ALA A 35 -55.27 -26.85 -1.04
N THR A 36 -55.14 -27.27 0.21
CA THR A 36 -56.13 -28.10 0.88
C THR A 36 -56.86 -27.28 1.92
N SER A 37 -58.15 -27.53 2.08
CA SER A 37 -58.96 -26.89 3.12
C SER A 37 -59.84 -27.91 3.85
N MET A 38 -60.15 -27.63 5.10
CA MET A 38 -61.09 -28.40 5.91
C MET A 38 -62.21 -27.46 6.36
N ASN A 39 -63.46 -27.75 6.00
CA ASN A 39 -64.62 -26.89 6.24
C ASN A 39 -64.42 -25.43 5.78
N GLY A 40 -63.73 -25.23 4.65
CA GLY A 40 -63.42 -23.91 4.11
C GLY A 40 -62.23 -23.19 4.77
N VAL A 41 -61.60 -23.78 5.79
CA VAL A 41 -60.38 -23.25 6.42
C VAL A 41 -59.16 -23.82 5.69
N PRO A 42 -58.28 -23.00 5.10
CA PRO A 42 -57.05 -23.46 4.46
C PRO A 42 -56.15 -24.18 5.47
N LEU A 43 -55.62 -25.34 5.09
CA LEU A 43 -54.59 -26.03 5.84
C LEU A 43 -53.23 -25.47 5.43
N ALA A 44 -52.36 -25.25 6.43
CA ALA A 44 -50.97 -24.90 6.20
C ALA A 44 -50.14 -26.19 6.13
N PHE A 45 -49.30 -26.32 5.09
CA PHE A 45 -48.23 -27.31 5.08
C PHE A 45 -47.09 -26.87 6.01
N ASP A 46 -46.41 -27.83 6.60
CA ASP A 46 -45.19 -27.61 7.39
C ASP A 46 -44.03 -27.19 6.48
N ASP A 47 -43.92 -27.81 5.30
CA ASP A 47 -43.11 -27.30 4.20
C ASP A 47 -43.97 -26.48 3.22
N LYS A 48 -43.69 -25.18 3.14
CA LYS A 48 -44.41 -24.28 2.24
C LYS A 48 -44.24 -24.63 0.77
N SER A 49 -43.19 -25.36 0.40
CA SER A 49 -42.94 -25.79 -0.97
C SER A 49 -43.90 -26.87 -1.45
N ASP A 50 -44.51 -27.61 -0.53
CA ASP A 50 -45.52 -28.64 -0.84
C ASP A 50 -46.81 -28.06 -1.44
N HIS A 51 -47.00 -26.75 -1.33
CA HIS A 51 -48.05 -26.04 -2.08
C HIS A 51 -47.82 -26.07 -3.60
N TYR A 52 -46.63 -26.41 -4.06
CA TYR A 52 -46.27 -26.35 -5.47
C TYR A 52 -45.90 -27.73 -6.00
N LEU A 53 -46.65 -28.16 -7.01
CA LEU A 53 -46.37 -29.38 -7.75
C LEU A 53 -45.86 -29.00 -9.14
N ASP A 54 -44.62 -29.36 -9.44
CA ASP A 54 -44.07 -29.26 -10.79
C ASP A 54 -44.45 -30.51 -11.58
N PHE A 55 -45.48 -30.40 -12.43
CA PHE A 55 -45.81 -31.46 -13.36
C PHE A 55 -45.10 -31.18 -14.70
N THR A 56 -43.94 -31.80 -14.90
CA THR A 56 -43.48 -32.07 -16.26
C THR A 56 -44.41 -33.11 -16.87
N VAL A 57 -45.38 -32.66 -17.68
CA VAL A 57 -46.34 -33.55 -18.34
C VAL A 57 -45.56 -34.62 -19.13
N PRO A 58 -45.81 -35.94 -18.97
CA PRO A 58 -45.01 -36.99 -19.59
C PRO A 58 -45.12 -37.10 -21.11
N ARG A 59 -45.83 -36.19 -21.80
CA ARG A 59 -46.01 -36.26 -23.26
C ARG A 59 -44.83 -35.63 -24.02
N ASN A 60 -43.60 -35.96 -23.62
CA ASN A 60 -42.32 -35.31 -23.98
C ASN A 60 -42.13 -34.02 -23.14
N ALA A 61 -41.01 -33.72 -22.46
CA ALA A 61 -39.68 -34.30 -22.42
C ALA A 61 -39.00 -33.89 -21.10
N CYS A 62 -38.51 -34.87 -20.33
CA CYS A 62 -37.24 -34.90 -19.57
C CYS A 62 -36.84 -36.37 -19.31
N VAL A 63 -37.43 -37.34 -20.04
CA VAL A 63 -37.24 -38.77 -19.77
C VAL A 63 -36.08 -39.26 -20.64
N THR A 64 -34.86 -39.17 -20.13
CA THR A 64 -33.88 -40.22 -20.43
C THR A 64 -34.18 -41.39 -19.49
N GLU A 65 -34.11 -42.63 -19.99
CA GLU A 65 -34.67 -43.88 -19.45
C GLU A 65 -34.50 -44.19 -17.94
N ASN A 66 -33.81 -43.37 -17.13
CA ASN A 66 -33.57 -43.63 -15.70
C ASN A 66 -33.63 -42.41 -14.75
N GLN A 67 -34.14 -41.23 -15.13
CA GLN A 67 -34.30 -40.10 -14.18
C GLN A 67 -35.63 -39.36 -14.40
N LEU A 68 -36.52 -39.40 -13.40
CA LEU A 68 -37.65 -38.47 -13.28
C LEU A 68 -37.18 -37.25 -12.47
N GLY A 69 -37.14 -36.09 -13.11
CA GLY A 69 -36.97 -34.81 -12.44
C GLY A 69 -36.84 -33.65 -13.43
N PRO A 70 -37.07 -32.39 -13.00
CA PRO A 70 -36.50 -31.25 -13.72
C PRO A 70 -35.02 -31.55 -13.92
N SER A 71 -34.45 -31.34 -15.12
CA SER A 71 -33.02 -31.60 -15.30
C SER A 71 -32.23 -30.86 -14.20
N ASP A 72 -31.17 -31.46 -13.66
CA ASP A 72 -30.31 -30.87 -12.61
C ASP A 72 -29.84 -29.44 -12.96
N GLU A 73 -30.01 -29.02 -14.21
CA GLU A 73 -29.72 -27.71 -14.78
C GLU A 73 -30.77 -26.62 -14.45
N CYS A 74 -32.02 -26.96 -14.16
CA CYS A 74 -33.03 -26.00 -13.73
C CYS A 74 -32.80 -25.57 -12.26
N LYS A 75 -33.16 -24.33 -11.95
CA LYS A 75 -33.11 -23.75 -10.60
C LYS A 75 -34.50 -23.36 -10.18
N VAL A 76 -34.95 -23.92 -9.06
CA VAL A 76 -36.28 -23.69 -8.50
C VAL A 76 -36.10 -23.00 -7.15
N CYS A 77 -36.81 -21.91 -6.95
CA CYS A 77 -36.69 -21.08 -5.76
C CYS A 77 -38.07 -20.72 -5.24
N LEU A 78 -38.24 -20.86 -3.92
CA LEU A 78 -39.40 -20.43 -3.17
C LEU A 78 -38.95 -19.44 -2.09
N TRP A 79 -39.59 -18.28 -2.04
CA TRP A 79 -39.41 -17.32 -0.94
C TRP A 79 -40.68 -16.51 -0.69
N ASP A 80 -40.83 -16.01 0.53
CA ASP A 80 -41.91 -15.09 0.92
C ASP A 80 -41.29 -13.71 1.20
N ASP A 81 -41.98 -12.63 0.84
CA ASP A 81 -41.76 -11.31 1.43
C ASP A 81 -42.91 -10.95 2.40
N ASP A 82 -43.10 -9.67 2.72
CA ASP A 82 -44.16 -9.23 3.65
C ASP A 82 -45.59 -9.37 3.08
N VAL A 83 -45.75 -9.52 1.76
CA VAL A 83 -47.04 -9.45 1.05
C VAL A 83 -47.28 -10.67 0.15
N TYR A 84 -46.23 -11.19 -0.47
CA TYR A 84 -46.28 -12.17 -1.54
C TYR A 84 -45.44 -13.41 -1.24
N ARG A 85 -45.91 -14.53 -1.80
CA ARG A 85 -45.15 -15.76 -2.00
C ARG A 85 -44.70 -15.85 -3.44
N TYR A 86 -43.43 -16.15 -3.64
CA TYR A 86 -42.80 -16.30 -4.93
C TYR A 86 -42.34 -17.73 -5.10
N TYR A 87 -42.79 -18.37 -6.18
CA TYR A 87 -42.19 -19.59 -6.66
C TYR A 87 -41.74 -19.36 -8.10
N CYS A 88 -40.45 -19.49 -8.33
CA CYS A 88 -39.84 -19.27 -9.63
C CYS A 88 -38.99 -20.47 -10.05
N GLN A 89 -38.99 -20.73 -11.35
CA GLN A 89 -38.17 -21.74 -12.01
C GLN A 89 -37.45 -21.10 -13.20
N TRP A 90 -36.14 -21.32 -13.27
CA TRP A 90 -35.28 -20.88 -14.36
C TRP A 90 -34.50 -22.06 -14.92
N CYS A 91 -34.62 -22.26 -16.23
CA CYS A 91 -33.98 -23.33 -16.97
C CYS A 91 -33.24 -22.73 -18.18
N PRO A 92 -32.13 -23.33 -18.63
CA PRO A 92 -31.49 -22.93 -19.88
C PRO A 92 -32.43 -23.10 -21.08
N LYS A 93 -32.38 -22.22 -22.09
CA LYS A 93 -33.21 -22.38 -23.31
C LYS A 93 -32.89 -23.62 -24.14
N ASN A 94 -31.65 -24.09 -24.08
CA ASN A 94 -31.22 -25.33 -24.73
C ASN A 94 -31.50 -26.57 -23.87
N ASN A 95 -32.25 -26.42 -22.78
CA ASN A 95 -32.66 -27.54 -21.96
C ASN A 95 -33.39 -28.57 -22.85
N PRO A 96 -33.02 -29.87 -22.79
CA PRO A 96 -33.65 -30.92 -23.59
C PRO A 96 -35.13 -31.12 -23.26
N CYS A 97 -35.60 -30.57 -22.15
CA CYS A 97 -36.99 -30.60 -21.74
C CYS A 97 -37.86 -29.62 -22.56
N THR A 98 -39.02 -30.08 -23.03
CA THR A 98 -39.94 -29.25 -23.82
C THR A 98 -40.79 -28.39 -22.89
N GLY A 99 -40.72 -27.07 -22.98
CA GLY A 99 -41.51 -26.16 -22.14
C GLY A 99 -41.01 -24.71 -22.14
N SER A 100 -41.63 -23.84 -21.34
CA SER A 100 -41.08 -22.49 -21.10
C SER A 100 -39.90 -22.58 -20.15
N TYR A 101 -38.79 -21.99 -20.57
CA TYR A 101 -37.49 -22.01 -19.86
C TYR A 101 -37.46 -21.07 -18.64
N GLN A 102 -38.47 -20.22 -18.43
CA GLN A 102 -38.59 -19.39 -17.23
C GLN A 102 -40.05 -19.22 -16.83
N LYS A 103 -40.34 -19.41 -15.53
CA LYS A 103 -41.67 -19.22 -14.93
C LYS A 103 -41.58 -18.65 -13.53
N CYS A 104 -42.53 -17.82 -13.18
CA CYS A 104 -42.72 -17.34 -11.82
C CYS A 104 -44.21 -17.21 -11.52
N ASP A 105 -44.67 -17.95 -10.51
CA ASP A 105 -45.97 -17.77 -9.89
C ASP A 105 -45.78 -16.89 -8.66
N VAL A 106 -46.53 -15.80 -8.60
CA VAL A 106 -46.53 -14.87 -7.47
C VAL A 106 -47.92 -14.84 -6.91
N ARG A 107 -48.07 -15.10 -5.62
CA ARG A 107 -49.37 -15.14 -4.93
C ARG A 107 -49.35 -14.23 -3.73
N ARG A 108 -50.50 -13.64 -3.41
CA ARG A 108 -50.63 -12.90 -2.16
C ARG A 108 -50.69 -13.87 -0.98
N LEU A 109 -50.06 -13.52 0.14
CA LEU A 109 -50.10 -14.35 1.34
C LEU A 109 -51.51 -14.40 1.97
N ASP A 110 -52.31 -13.34 1.82
CA ASP A 110 -53.67 -13.25 2.36
C ASP A 110 -54.75 -13.79 1.41
N ASP A 111 -54.43 -13.95 0.12
CA ASP A 111 -55.26 -14.65 -0.86
C ASP A 111 -54.41 -15.56 -1.76
N PRO A 112 -53.96 -16.72 -1.25
CA PRO A 112 -53.12 -17.64 -2.01
C PRO A 112 -53.87 -18.29 -3.18
N GLY A 113 -55.18 -18.08 -3.33
CA GLY A 113 -55.95 -18.58 -4.46
C GLY A 113 -55.69 -17.81 -5.76
N HIS A 114 -55.23 -16.55 -5.66
CA HIS A 114 -55.11 -15.65 -6.79
C HIS A 114 -53.66 -15.38 -7.18
N VAL A 115 -53.38 -15.46 -8.49
CA VAL A 115 -52.06 -15.11 -9.06
C VAL A 115 -51.96 -13.58 -9.13
N ALA A 116 -50.95 -13.01 -8.51
CA ALA A 116 -50.63 -11.60 -8.53
C ALA A 116 -49.76 -11.25 -9.76
N SER A 117 -50.09 -10.15 -10.43
CA SER A 117 -49.26 -9.59 -11.50
C SER A 117 -48.26 -8.59 -10.91
N VAL A 118 -47.06 -9.07 -10.60
CA VAL A 118 -45.97 -8.23 -10.06
C VAL A 118 -44.98 -7.90 -11.18
N LYS A 119 -44.70 -6.61 -11.36
CA LYS A 119 -43.79 -6.11 -12.41
C LYS A 119 -42.32 -6.19 -12.02
N ASP A 120 -42.01 -5.97 -10.75
CA ASP A 120 -40.63 -5.90 -10.25
C ASP A 120 -40.47 -6.92 -9.11
N VAL A 121 -39.56 -7.87 -9.30
CA VAL A 121 -39.33 -8.98 -8.38
C VAL A 121 -37.90 -8.89 -7.86
N LEU A 122 -37.76 -8.65 -6.56
CA LEU A 122 -36.47 -8.80 -5.87
C LEU A 122 -36.27 -10.29 -5.58
N ILE A 123 -35.27 -10.90 -6.22
CA ILE A 123 -34.97 -12.33 -6.05
C ILE A 123 -34.29 -12.53 -4.69
N GLN A 124 -34.88 -13.39 -3.86
CA GLN A 124 -34.29 -13.87 -2.60
C GLN A 124 -34.05 -15.38 -2.68
N CYS A 125 -33.26 -15.80 -3.68
CA CYS A 125 -32.94 -17.22 -3.88
C CYS A 125 -31.49 -17.55 -3.51
N PRO A 126 -31.24 -18.55 -2.66
CA PRO A 126 -29.89 -19.02 -2.37
C PRO A 126 -29.14 -19.56 -3.59
N GLU A 127 -29.85 -20.19 -4.53
CA GLU A 127 -29.26 -20.74 -5.76
C GLU A 127 -28.94 -19.68 -6.81
N VAL A 128 -29.60 -18.51 -6.74
CA VAL A 128 -29.50 -17.45 -7.72
C VAL A 128 -29.25 -16.12 -7.01
N ARG A 129 -27.97 -15.80 -6.84
CA ARG A 129 -27.52 -14.66 -6.02
C ARG A 129 -26.23 -14.05 -6.54
N ILE A 130 -25.97 -12.81 -6.12
CA ILE A 130 -24.65 -12.22 -6.25
C ILE A 130 -23.76 -12.85 -5.18
N GLU A 131 -22.77 -13.62 -5.61
CA GLU A 131 -21.84 -14.32 -4.71
C GLU A 131 -20.75 -13.39 -4.20
N SER A 132 -20.17 -12.59 -5.09
CA SER A 132 -19.14 -11.64 -4.72
C SER A 132 -19.07 -10.43 -5.64
N ILE A 133 -18.51 -9.33 -5.11
CA ILE A 133 -18.18 -8.12 -5.85
C ILE A 133 -16.71 -7.76 -5.63
N SER A 134 -16.02 -7.33 -6.69
CA SER A 134 -14.61 -6.95 -6.63
C SER A 134 -14.25 -5.91 -7.70
N PRO A 135 -13.51 -4.82 -7.39
CA PRO A 135 -13.08 -4.42 -6.06
C PRO A 135 -14.26 -3.91 -5.21
N ARG A 136 -14.05 -3.77 -3.89
CA ARG A 136 -15.04 -3.20 -2.97
C ARG A 136 -14.94 -1.69 -2.80
N TYR A 137 -13.86 -1.09 -3.28
CA TYR A 137 -13.58 0.34 -3.16
C TYR A 137 -13.24 0.90 -4.54
N GLY A 138 -13.77 2.08 -4.85
CA GLY A 138 -13.44 2.82 -6.06
C GLY A 138 -13.63 4.32 -5.88
N SER A 139 -13.01 5.10 -6.75
CA SER A 139 -13.12 6.55 -6.70
C SER A 139 -14.54 7.01 -7.04
N TRP A 140 -15.03 8.05 -6.35
CA TRP A 140 -16.28 8.74 -6.73
C TRP A 140 -16.22 9.34 -8.14
N ALA A 141 -15.01 9.56 -8.68
CA ALA A 141 -14.80 10.05 -10.04
C ALA A 141 -15.18 9.03 -11.13
N GLY A 142 -15.52 7.78 -10.75
CA GLY A 142 -15.87 6.72 -11.69
C GLY A 142 -14.65 6.05 -12.31
N GLY A 143 -14.91 5.22 -13.32
CA GLY A 143 -13.86 4.51 -14.08
C GLY A 143 -13.46 3.15 -13.52
N THR A 144 -13.79 2.87 -12.26
CA THR A 144 -13.59 1.55 -11.66
C THR A 144 -14.42 0.51 -12.41
N GLU A 145 -13.75 -0.51 -12.93
CA GLU A 145 -14.35 -1.72 -13.51
C GLU A 145 -14.65 -2.72 -12.38
N ILE A 146 -15.92 -2.89 -12.06
CA ILE A 146 -16.35 -3.85 -11.04
C ILE A 146 -16.67 -5.19 -11.69
N GLN A 147 -16.15 -6.26 -11.11
CA GLN A 147 -16.50 -7.64 -11.37
C GLN A 147 -17.54 -8.11 -10.35
N ILE A 148 -18.61 -8.71 -10.85
CA ILE A 148 -19.75 -9.19 -10.06
C ILE A 148 -19.92 -10.67 -10.41
N VAL A 149 -19.67 -11.56 -9.46
CA VAL A 149 -19.85 -13.01 -9.62
C VAL A 149 -21.28 -13.36 -9.24
N ILE A 150 -22.00 -14.03 -10.12
CA ILE A 150 -23.43 -14.29 -10.00
C ILE A 150 -23.70 -15.76 -10.30
N SER A 151 -24.29 -16.48 -9.34
CA SER A 151 -24.71 -17.86 -9.56
C SER A 151 -25.86 -17.92 -10.57
N ASN A 152 -25.75 -18.81 -11.56
CA ASN A 152 -26.76 -19.00 -12.61
C ASN A 152 -27.08 -17.74 -13.45
N HIS A 153 -26.09 -16.84 -13.62
CA HIS A 153 -26.25 -15.60 -14.39
C HIS A 153 -26.78 -15.80 -15.81
N ARG A 154 -26.19 -16.75 -16.57
CA ARG A 154 -26.55 -17.02 -17.98
C ARG A 154 -28.05 -17.27 -18.14
N THR A 155 -28.63 -18.08 -17.26
CA THR A 155 -30.06 -18.44 -17.29
C THR A 155 -30.95 -17.23 -17.02
N LEU A 156 -30.54 -16.32 -16.13
CA LEU A 156 -31.28 -15.09 -15.87
C LEU A 156 -31.17 -14.06 -17.00
N ALA A 157 -29.99 -13.95 -17.62
CA ALA A 157 -29.68 -12.97 -18.65
C ALA A 157 -30.25 -13.31 -20.04
N GLU A 158 -30.66 -14.55 -20.25
CA GLU A 158 -31.14 -15.02 -21.54
C GLU A 158 -32.33 -14.20 -22.08
N ASP A 159 -32.19 -13.72 -23.32
CA ASP A 159 -33.18 -12.88 -24.02
C ASP A 159 -33.57 -11.58 -23.27
N LYS A 160 -32.73 -11.11 -22.33
CA LYS A 160 -32.93 -9.89 -21.53
C LYS A 160 -31.73 -8.97 -21.58
N VAL A 161 -31.97 -7.71 -21.25
CA VAL A 161 -30.93 -6.72 -21.00
C VAL A 161 -30.61 -6.68 -19.51
N THR A 162 -29.32 -6.69 -19.21
CA THR A 162 -28.79 -6.56 -17.85
C THR A 162 -28.48 -5.10 -17.57
N VAL A 163 -29.11 -4.54 -16.54
CA VAL A 163 -28.86 -3.18 -16.05
C VAL A 163 -28.26 -3.28 -14.67
N ILE A 164 -27.13 -2.62 -14.45
CA ILE A 164 -26.38 -2.72 -13.19
C ILE A 164 -26.30 -1.34 -12.53
N LYS A 165 -26.56 -1.31 -11.22
CA LYS A 165 -26.33 -0.17 -10.35
C LYS A 165 -25.37 -0.55 -9.22
N VAL A 166 -24.47 0.36 -8.87
CA VAL A 166 -23.50 0.21 -7.78
C VAL A 166 -23.67 1.39 -6.85
N ALA A 167 -24.23 1.14 -5.66
CA ALA A 167 -24.55 2.18 -4.67
C ALA A 167 -25.28 3.37 -5.32
N ASP A 168 -26.38 3.05 -6.03
CA ASP A 168 -27.21 3.97 -6.83
C ASP A 168 -26.55 4.62 -8.05
N SER A 169 -25.24 4.45 -8.26
CA SER A 169 -24.57 4.88 -9.49
C SER A 169 -24.77 3.88 -10.62
N ARG A 170 -24.96 4.37 -11.85
CA ARG A 170 -25.12 3.53 -13.03
C ARG A 170 -23.79 2.86 -13.40
N CYS A 171 -23.82 1.57 -13.69
CA CYS A 171 -22.70 0.87 -14.30
C CYS A 171 -22.86 0.80 -15.82
N LEU A 172 -21.81 1.15 -16.55
CA LEU A 172 -21.78 1.27 -18.00
C LEU A 172 -21.23 -0.01 -18.62
N LEU A 173 -21.75 -0.35 -19.80
CA LEU A 173 -21.25 -1.42 -20.68
C LEU A 173 -21.07 -2.78 -19.96
N PRO A 174 -22.14 -3.35 -19.37
CA PRO A 174 -22.06 -4.65 -18.74
C PRO A 174 -21.64 -5.73 -19.75
N THR A 175 -20.59 -6.47 -19.41
CA THR A 175 -19.99 -7.50 -20.25
C THR A 175 -19.91 -8.80 -19.46
N VAL A 176 -20.30 -9.92 -20.07
CA VAL A 176 -20.32 -11.23 -19.41
C VAL A 176 -19.00 -11.96 -19.66
N SER A 177 -18.47 -12.63 -18.64
CA SER A 177 -17.28 -13.45 -18.75
C SER A 177 -17.49 -14.66 -19.68
N MET A 178 -16.39 -15.21 -20.22
CA MET A 178 -16.47 -16.34 -21.17
C MET A 178 -17.12 -17.60 -20.58
N ASP A 179 -16.91 -17.85 -19.29
CA ASP A 179 -17.52 -18.95 -18.54
C ASP A 179 -18.97 -18.65 -18.09
N GLY A 180 -19.45 -17.41 -18.28
CA GLY A 180 -20.82 -17.01 -17.98
C GLY A 180 -21.15 -16.86 -16.50
N THR A 181 -20.14 -16.83 -15.62
CA THR A 181 -20.31 -16.78 -14.15
C THR A 181 -20.16 -15.37 -13.57
N ALA A 182 -19.56 -14.44 -14.31
CA ALA A 182 -19.30 -13.09 -13.87
C ALA A 182 -19.74 -12.04 -14.89
N VAL A 183 -20.09 -10.86 -14.38
CA VAL A 183 -20.36 -9.67 -15.18
C VAL A 183 -19.40 -8.57 -14.75
N THR A 184 -18.76 -7.93 -15.72
CA THR A 184 -17.95 -6.73 -15.51
C THR A 184 -18.66 -5.51 -16.06
N CYS A 185 -18.46 -4.35 -15.42
CA CYS A 185 -18.98 -3.08 -15.91
C CYS A 185 -18.17 -1.91 -15.33
N THR A 186 -18.16 -0.76 -16.02
CA THR A 186 -17.45 0.44 -15.55
C THR A 186 -18.39 1.37 -14.79
N ILE A 187 -18.06 1.69 -13.55
CA ILE A 187 -18.88 2.56 -12.69
C ILE A 187 -18.83 4.01 -13.22
N SER A 188 -20.00 4.64 -13.40
CA SER A 188 -20.07 6.04 -13.82
C SER A 188 -19.62 6.99 -12.70
N PRO A 189 -19.08 8.18 -13.06
CA PRO A 189 -18.81 9.23 -12.08
C PRO A 189 -20.08 9.61 -11.30
N THR A 190 -19.94 9.89 -10.00
CA THR A 190 -21.05 10.36 -9.17
C THR A 190 -20.96 11.87 -8.97
N ASN A 191 -22.08 12.58 -9.14
CA ASN A 191 -22.15 14.03 -8.87
C ASN A 191 -22.08 14.37 -7.38
N THR A 192 -22.25 13.38 -6.51
CA THR A 192 -22.08 13.52 -5.07
C THR A 192 -20.63 13.23 -4.71
N SER A 193 -19.87 14.26 -4.35
CA SER A 193 -18.52 14.17 -3.76
C SER A 193 -18.52 13.49 -2.38
N ALA A 194 -19.68 13.02 -1.90
CA ALA A 194 -19.83 12.37 -0.62
C ALA A 194 -19.46 10.89 -0.73
N LEU A 195 -18.65 10.43 0.23
CA LEU A 195 -18.36 9.03 0.54
C LEU A 195 -19.69 8.27 0.65
N ASN A 196 -20.16 7.70 -0.46
CA ASN A 196 -21.38 6.92 -0.51
C ASN A 196 -21.05 5.44 -0.49
N GLN A 197 -21.92 4.64 0.11
CA GLN A 197 -21.80 3.19 0.13
C GLN A 197 -23.15 2.55 -0.10
N GLY A 198 -23.17 1.39 -0.72
CA GLY A 198 -24.43 0.73 -1.03
C GLY A 198 -24.22 -0.62 -1.71
N PRO A 199 -25.31 -1.37 -1.88
CA PRO A 199 -25.27 -2.65 -2.57
C PRO A 199 -25.01 -2.48 -4.07
N VAL A 200 -24.66 -3.58 -4.71
CA VAL A 200 -24.75 -3.76 -6.16
C VAL A 200 -26.10 -4.38 -6.48
N GLU A 201 -26.82 -3.79 -7.42
CA GLU A 201 -28.09 -4.29 -7.92
C GLU A 201 -27.95 -4.67 -9.40
N VAL A 202 -28.34 -5.89 -9.74
CA VAL A 202 -28.31 -6.42 -11.11
C VAL A 202 -29.74 -6.73 -11.53
N THR A 203 -30.24 -5.97 -12.49
CA THR A 203 -31.62 -6.02 -12.97
C THR A 203 -31.68 -6.64 -14.37
N TYR A 204 -32.52 -7.64 -14.55
CA TYR A 204 -32.77 -8.34 -15.80
C TYR A 204 -34.13 -7.95 -16.35
N LYS A 205 -34.14 -7.30 -17.52
CA LYS A 205 -35.36 -6.75 -18.13
C LYS A 205 -35.54 -7.24 -19.56
N SER A 206 -36.74 -7.71 -19.90
CA SER A 206 -37.07 -8.03 -21.29
C SER A 206 -37.33 -6.74 -22.08
N GLU A 207 -36.60 -6.55 -23.19
CA GLU A 207 -36.91 -5.47 -24.13
C GLU A 207 -38.01 -5.86 -25.13
N LYS A 208 -38.10 -7.15 -25.48
CA LYS A 208 -39.07 -7.70 -26.43
C LYS A 208 -40.50 -7.72 -25.85
N ASN A 209 -40.64 -8.05 -24.56
CA ASN A 209 -41.95 -8.15 -23.91
C ASN A 209 -41.96 -7.42 -22.56
N LYS A 210 -42.48 -6.18 -22.57
CA LYS A 210 -42.61 -5.33 -21.37
C LYS A 210 -43.62 -5.84 -20.34
N LEU A 211 -44.41 -6.88 -20.66
CA LEU A 211 -45.34 -7.51 -19.72
C LEU A 211 -44.65 -8.58 -18.87
N LEU A 212 -43.44 -9.01 -19.23
CA LEU A 212 -42.67 -9.93 -18.39
C LEU A 212 -42.13 -9.21 -17.15
N PRO A 213 -42.11 -9.89 -15.98
CA PRO A 213 -41.53 -9.33 -14.77
C PRO A 213 -40.05 -9.02 -14.95
N THR A 214 -39.63 -7.91 -14.33
CA THR A 214 -38.25 -7.50 -14.18
C THR A 214 -37.70 -8.12 -12.91
N PHE A 215 -36.55 -8.79 -13.01
CA PHE A 215 -35.92 -9.45 -11.87
C PHE A 215 -34.71 -8.67 -11.40
N THR A 216 -34.59 -8.44 -10.11
CA THR A 216 -33.43 -7.75 -9.53
C THR A 216 -32.75 -8.64 -8.50
N LEU A 217 -31.44 -8.79 -8.62
CA LEU A 217 -30.57 -9.33 -7.58
C LEU A 217 -29.93 -8.18 -6.82
N ARG A 218 -29.77 -8.34 -5.51
CA ARG A 218 -29.11 -7.36 -4.63
C ARG A 218 -27.98 -8.04 -3.86
N SER A 219 -26.81 -7.41 -3.83
CA SER A 219 -25.65 -7.99 -3.15
C SER A 219 -25.74 -7.80 -1.63
N ASN A 220 -25.24 -8.79 -0.90
CA ASN A 220 -25.04 -8.67 0.56
C ASN A 220 -23.83 -7.80 0.90
N GLN A 221 -22.86 -7.69 -0.02
CA GLN A 221 -21.69 -6.83 0.13
C GLN A 221 -22.02 -5.40 -0.33
N SER A 222 -21.51 -4.42 0.40
CA SER A 222 -21.50 -3.02 -0.05
C SER A 222 -20.22 -2.68 -0.82
N PHE A 223 -20.38 -1.86 -1.85
CA PHE A 223 -19.32 -1.11 -2.50
C PHE A 223 -19.18 0.27 -1.83
N TYR A 224 -17.96 0.80 -1.79
CA TYR A 224 -17.64 2.07 -1.13
C TYR A 224 -16.99 3.03 -2.12
N PHE A 225 -17.63 4.18 -2.34
CA PHE A 225 -17.01 5.30 -3.03
C PHE A 225 -16.06 6.03 -2.07
N VAL A 226 -14.81 6.20 -2.48
CA VAL A 226 -13.75 6.78 -1.67
C VAL A 226 -13.07 7.95 -2.38
N GLU A 227 -12.44 8.80 -1.59
CA GLU A 227 -11.55 9.87 -2.05
C GLU A 227 -10.12 9.52 -1.65
N PRO A 228 -9.26 9.07 -2.59
CA PRO A 228 -7.85 8.88 -2.32
C PRO A 228 -7.18 10.17 -1.87
N VAL A 229 -6.40 10.09 -0.78
CA VAL A 229 -5.68 11.23 -0.22
C VAL A 229 -4.21 10.88 -0.12
N ILE A 230 -3.34 11.68 -0.73
CA ILE A 230 -1.90 11.53 -0.62
C ILE A 230 -1.39 12.39 0.53
N THR A 231 -0.53 11.83 1.39
CA THR A 231 0.03 12.52 2.55
C THR A 231 1.52 12.80 2.40
N SER A 232 2.29 11.91 1.78
CA SER A 232 3.74 12.10 1.67
C SER A 232 4.37 11.21 0.61
N VAL A 233 5.56 11.59 0.14
CA VAL A 233 6.45 10.72 -0.65
C VAL A 233 7.80 10.59 0.06
N TRP A 234 8.43 9.42 -0.05
CA TRP A 234 9.77 9.18 0.47
C TRP A 234 10.50 8.11 -0.36
N PRO A 235 11.81 8.24 -0.64
CA PRO A 235 12.66 9.40 -0.38
C PRO A 235 12.21 10.63 -1.19
N LEU A 236 12.69 11.80 -0.78
CA LEU A 236 12.35 13.08 -1.42
C LEU A 236 13.23 13.39 -2.64
N CYS A 237 14.19 12.54 -2.97
CA CYS A 237 15.04 12.74 -4.13
C CYS A 237 15.75 11.47 -4.59
N GLY A 238 16.31 11.53 -5.80
CA GLY A 238 17.07 10.47 -6.42
C GLY A 238 17.68 10.88 -7.76
N PRO A 239 18.47 10.00 -8.41
CA PRO A 239 19.21 10.33 -9.61
C PRO A 239 18.34 10.61 -10.83
N THR A 240 18.82 11.51 -11.69
CA THR A 240 18.25 11.76 -13.03
C THR A 240 18.19 10.51 -13.90
N THR A 241 19.02 9.50 -13.66
CA THR A 241 18.93 8.20 -14.36
C THR A 241 17.68 7.39 -13.98
N GLY A 242 16.93 7.81 -12.95
CA GLY A 242 15.80 7.04 -12.41
C GLY A 242 16.25 5.85 -11.57
N GLY A 243 15.34 4.91 -11.35
CA GLY A 243 15.57 3.71 -10.55
C GLY A 243 15.38 3.92 -9.05
N THR A 244 14.79 5.04 -8.63
CA THR A 244 14.53 5.30 -7.21
C THR A 244 13.24 4.65 -6.78
N LYS A 245 13.33 3.75 -5.80
CA LYS A 245 12.17 3.19 -5.13
C LYS A 245 11.57 4.25 -4.21
N ILE A 246 10.41 4.79 -4.61
CA ILE A 246 9.65 5.74 -3.79
C ILE A 246 8.41 5.07 -3.19
N THR A 247 8.10 5.44 -1.97
CA THR A 247 6.90 5.09 -1.23
C THR A 247 6.03 6.34 -1.12
N ILE A 248 4.85 6.29 -1.74
CA ILE A 248 3.83 7.32 -1.68
C ILE A 248 2.80 6.86 -0.66
N ARG A 249 2.67 7.58 0.45
CA ARG A 249 1.72 7.28 1.53
C ARG A 249 0.47 8.11 1.42
N GLY A 250 -0.62 7.55 1.92
CA GLY A 250 -1.94 8.18 1.87
C GLY A 250 -3.04 7.31 2.46
N ARG A 251 -4.27 7.56 2.03
CA ARG A 251 -5.46 6.75 2.32
C ARG A 251 -6.16 6.36 1.03
N PHE A 252 -6.73 5.16 1.00
CA PHE A 252 -7.40 4.57 -0.17
C PHE A 252 -6.47 4.51 -1.39
N MET A 253 -5.19 4.22 -1.14
CA MET A 253 -4.14 4.21 -2.16
C MET A 253 -4.24 3.00 -3.11
N ASP A 254 -5.08 2.02 -2.79
CA ASP A 254 -5.42 0.87 -3.60
C ASP A 254 -6.84 0.91 -4.20
N ALA A 255 -7.53 2.06 -4.12
CA ALA A 255 -8.87 2.22 -4.65
C ALA A 255 -8.93 1.91 -6.15
N GLY A 256 -10.00 1.23 -6.57
CA GLY A 256 -10.25 0.92 -7.97
C GLY A 256 -9.44 -0.25 -8.53
N ASN A 257 -9.30 -0.30 -9.84
CA ASN A 257 -8.61 -1.38 -10.55
C ASN A 257 -7.17 -1.02 -10.83
N THR A 258 -6.90 0.22 -11.22
CA THR A 258 -5.59 0.65 -11.71
C THR A 258 -5.12 1.91 -11.01
N VAL A 259 -3.85 1.89 -10.57
CA VAL A 259 -3.15 3.06 -10.03
C VAL A 259 -1.89 3.25 -10.85
N ARG A 260 -1.72 4.43 -11.41
CA ARG A 260 -0.50 4.81 -12.15
C ARG A 260 0.14 6.01 -11.47
N VAL A 261 1.46 6.02 -11.47
CA VAL A 261 2.22 7.12 -10.87
C VAL A 261 3.08 7.73 -11.95
N TYR A 262 3.05 9.06 -12.00
CA TYR A 262 3.80 9.87 -12.93
C TYR A 262 4.58 10.93 -12.16
N MET A 263 5.80 11.14 -12.58
CA MET A 263 6.60 12.30 -12.19
C MET A 263 6.29 13.45 -13.17
N ARG A 264 6.96 14.59 -13.02
CA ARG A 264 6.89 15.71 -13.99
C ARG A 264 7.17 15.22 -15.42
N ASP A 265 6.58 15.89 -16.41
CA ASP A 265 6.71 15.58 -17.83
C ASP A 265 6.22 14.17 -18.23
N ASN A 266 5.29 13.60 -17.45
CA ASN A 266 4.74 12.25 -17.64
C ASN A 266 5.80 11.12 -17.61
N ILE A 267 6.95 11.36 -16.95
CA ILE A 267 7.90 10.29 -16.66
C ILE A 267 7.19 9.25 -15.79
N THR A 268 7.17 8.01 -16.24
CA THR A 268 6.46 6.93 -15.55
C THR A 268 7.20 6.53 -14.27
N CYS A 269 6.46 6.24 -13.21
CA CYS A 269 6.98 5.54 -12.03
C CYS A 269 6.33 4.16 -11.99
N ALA A 270 7.14 3.12 -12.20
CA ALA A 270 6.67 1.75 -12.35
C ALA A 270 6.17 1.21 -10.99
N VAL A 271 4.84 1.15 -10.83
CA VAL A 271 4.19 0.65 -9.61
C VAL A 271 4.58 -0.81 -9.36
N GLN A 272 5.11 -1.07 -8.17
CA GLN A 272 5.55 -2.39 -7.70
C GLN A 272 4.49 -3.05 -6.83
N SER A 273 3.89 -2.27 -5.93
CA SER A 273 2.84 -2.73 -5.03
C SER A 273 1.96 -1.57 -4.58
N ARG A 274 0.76 -1.91 -4.12
CA ARG A 274 -0.20 -0.98 -3.53
C ARG A 274 -0.90 -1.63 -2.35
N THR A 275 -1.22 -0.83 -1.36
CA THR A 275 -2.05 -1.17 -0.21
C THR A 275 -3.02 -0.02 0.04
N THR A 276 -3.91 -0.17 1.01
CA THR A 276 -4.82 0.90 1.43
C THR A 276 -4.12 2.19 1.84
N ASN A 277 -2.86 2.11 2.30
CA ASN A 277 -2.14 3.24 2.87
C ASN A 277 -0.93 3.70 2.04
N GLU A 278 -0.49 2.93 1.04
CA GLU A 278 0.68 3.30 0.23
C GLU A 278 0.73 2.68 -1.16
N VAL A 279 1.43 3.37 -2.05
CA VAL A 279 1.86 2.89 -3.37
C VAL A 279 3.38 2.95 -3.41
N ILE A 280 4.01 1.83 -3.76
CA ILE A 280 5.46 1.75 -3.98
C ILE A 280 5.70 1.72 -5.48
N CYS A 281 6.57 2.58 -5.99
CA CYS A 281 6.94 2.60 -7.40
C CYS A 281 8.42 2.92 -7.62
N ILE A 282 8.94 2.60 -8.80
CA ILE A 282 10.32 2.87 -9.21
C ILE A 282 10.32 3.99 -10.25
N THR A 283 11.02 5.09 -9.99
CA THR A 283 11.03 6.26 -10.86
C THR A 283 11.71 5.99 -12.21
N GLY A 284 11.16 6.54 -13.29
CA GLY A 284 11.82 6.60 -14.59
C GLY A 284 12.94 7.65 -14.65
N ALA A 285 13.68 7.66 -15.75
CA ALA A 285 14.74 8.64 -16.00
C ALA A 285 14.17 10.04 -16.32
N SER A 286 14.90 11.07 -15.91
CA SER A 286 14.61 12.48 -16.16
C SER A 286 15.77 13.14 -16.89
N ASN A 287 15.46 14.03 -17.84
CA ASN A 287 16.44 14.79 -18.61
C ASN A 287 16.95 16.04 -17.86
N SER A 288 16.48 16.32 -16.65
CA SER A 288 16.85 17.53 -15.91
C SER A 288 16.92 17.29 -14.40
N THR A 289 17.85 17.98 -13.74
CA THR A 289 17.89 18.09 -12.28
C THR A 289 16.86 19.12 -11.82
N ALA A 290 15.66 18.67 -11.48
CA ALA A 290 14.56 19.55 -11.13
C ALA A 290 13.63 18.93 -10.09
N THR A 291 12.94 19.80 -9.37
CA THR A 291 11.77 19.44 -8.57
C THR A 291 10.69 18.87 -9.48
N SER A 292 10.11 17.75 -9.04
CA SER A 292 9.19 16.94 -9.81
C SER A 292 7.92 16.69 -9.00
N ALA A 293 6.80 17.22 -9.50
CA ALA A 293 5.49 16.92 -8.94
C ALA A 293 5.19 15.43 -9.14
N VAL A 294 4.72 14.77 -8.09
CA VAL A 294 4.30 13.36 -8.14
C VAL A 294 2.79 13.34 -8.30
N ARG A 295 2.31 12.81 -9.43
CA ARG A 295 0.91 12.63 -9.78
C ARG A 295 0.56 11.15 -9.66
N VAL A 296 -0.49 10.84 -8.90
CA VAL A 296 -1.10 9.51 -8.82
C VAL A 296 -2.44 9.56 -9.52
N GLU A 297 -2.63 8.69 -10.51
CA GLU A 297 -3.82 8.54 -11.31
C GLU A 297 -4.55 7.25 -10.93
N PHE A 298 -5.82 7.39 -10.54
CA PHE A 298 -6.71 6.28 -10.18
C PHE A 298 -7.72 6.06 -11.30
N ASP A 299 -7.75 4.84 -11.84
CA ASP A 299 -8.65 4.36 -12.89
C ASP A 299 -8.73 5.22 -14.17
N HIS A 300 -7.76 6.12 -14.40
CA HIS A 300 -7.74 7.14 -15.48
C HIS A 300 -8.68 8.33 -15.31
N TYR A 301 -9.44 8.42 -14.21
CA TYR A 301 -10.43 9.49 -14.00
C TYR A 301 -10.04 10.48 -12.91
N LEU A 302 -9.30 10.03 -11.88
CA LEU A 302 -8.92 10.88 -10.76
C LEU A 302 -7.41 11.06 -10.67
N ASN A 303 -6.96 12.31 -10.71
CA ASN A 303 -5.57 12.67 -10.47
C ASN A 303 -5.41 13.31 -9.08
N LYS A 304 -4.42 12.82 -8.33
CA LYS A 304 -3.98 13.38 -7.05
C LYS A 304 -2.51 13.73 -7.09
N TYR A 305 -2.13 14.78 -6.38
CA TYR A 305 -0.77 15.31 -6.39
C TYR A 305 -0.20 15.32 -4.97
N VAL A 306 1.11 15.10 -4.85
CA VAL A 306 1.86 15.39 -3.62
C VAL A 306 2.07 16.90 -3.53
N HIS A 307 1.54 17.54 -2.48
CA HIS A 307 1.57 19.00 -2.33
C HIS A 307 2.74 19.50 -1.46
N ASP A 308 3.02 18.85 -0.32
CA ASP A 308 3.91 19.44 0.70
C ASP A 308 5.40 19.22 0.43
N SER A 309 5.78 18.07 -0.16
CA SER A 309 7.18 17.70 -0.36
C SER A 309 7.37 16.99 -1.71
N PRO A 310 7.67 17.71 -2.81
CA PRO A 310 7.87 17.12 -4.11
C PRO A 310 9.18 16.33 -4.19
N PHE A 311 9.24 15.36 -5.12
CA PHE A 311 10.45 14.58 -5.38
C PHE A 311 11.46 15.41 -6.18
N VAL A 312 12.75 15.35 -5.88
CA VAL A 312 13.79 16.08 -6.60
C VAL A 312 14.71 15.13 -7.36
N TYR A 313 14.79 15.31 -8.68
CA TYR A 313 15.83 14.66 -9.48
C TYR A 313 17.15 15.42 -9.31
N THR A 314 18.20 14.71 -8.93
CA THR A 314 19.54 15.26 -8.71
C THR A 314 20.60 14.53 -9.52
N SER A 315 21.70 15.21 -9.79
CA SER A 315 22.90 14.58 -10.35
C SER A 315 23.64 13.78 -9.28
N THR A 316 24.55 12.92 -9.71
CA THR A 316 25.46 12.18 -8.82
C THR A 316 26.22 13.15 -7.90
N PRO A 317 26.37 12.85 -6.59
CA PRO A 317 27.15 13.68 -5.68
C PRO A 317 28.62 13.75 -6.09
N ALA A 318 29.19 14.95 -5.98
CA ALA A 318 30.56 15.24 -6.42
C ALA A 318 31.25 16.21 -5.47
N LEU A 319 32.58 16.10 -5.37
CA LEU A 319 33.42 16.98 -4.58
C LEU A 319 33.93 18.13 -5.44
N ASP A 320 34.06 19.32 -4.86
CA ASP A 320 34.74 20.43 -5.51
C ASP A 320 36.26 20.20 -5.58
N GLY A 321 36.92 20.74 -6.62
CA GLY A 321 38.37 20.60 -6.80
C GLY A 321 39.19 21.51 -5.89
N GLY A 322 40.48 21.16 -5.70
CA GLY A 322 41.46 22.04 -5.04
C GLY A 322 41.35 22.12 -3.51
N GLN A 323 40.48 21.31 -2.90
CA GLN A 323 40.34 21.24 -1.46
C GLN A 323 41.55 20.58 -0.79
N THR A 324 41.92 21.06 0.40
CA THR A 324 43.03 20.49 1.18
C THR A 324 42.52 20.00 2.53
N PHE A 325 42.94 18.79 2.90
CA PHE A 325 42.56 18.16 4.16
C PHE A 325 43.79 17.81 4.97
N ARG A 326 43.68 17.98 6.29
CA ARG A 326 44.75 17.69 7.24
C ARG A 326 44.17 17.12 8.54
N GLY A 327 44.96 16.32 9.23
CA GLY A 327 44.60 15.77 10.53
C GLY A 327 45.80 15.13 11.24
N ILE A 328 45.58 14.68 12.46
CA ILE A 328 46.56 13.90 13.25
C ILE A 328 46.21 12.41 13.23
N ALA A 329 47.15 11.55 13.61
CA ALA A 329 46.96 10.09 13.56
C ALA A 329 45.85 9.57 14.48
N SER A 330 45.64 10.23 15.62
CA SER A 330 44.51 9.95 16.51
C SER A 330 43.14 10.28 15.89
N GLY A 331 43.11 11.02 14.77
CA GLY A 331 41.87 11.46 14.12
C GLY A 331 41.14 12.54 14.91
N GLY A 332 39.83 12.68 14.68
CA GLY A 332 38.96 13.56 15.46
C GLY A 332 38.90 15.02 15.03
N THR A 333 39.80 15.47 14.15
CA THR A 333 39.77 16.84 13.60
C THR A 333 38.62 17.01 12.60
N ARG A 334 38.10 18.24 12.51
CA ARG A 334 37.00 18.56 11.59
C ARG A 334 37.53 18.76 10.18
N LEU A 335 36.86 18.10 9.23
CA LEU A 335 37.16 18.17 7.81
C LEU A 335 35.96 18.82 7.10
N PRO A 336 36.01 20.15 6.84
CA PRO A 336 34.98 20.84 6.08
C PRO A 336 35.09 20.49 4.59
N VAL A 337 34.06 19.87 4.02
CA VAL A 337 34.07 19.38 2.64
C VAL A 337 33.04 20.13 1.80
N LEU A 338 33.50 20.71 0.70
CA LEU A 338 32.68 21.39 -0.30
C LEU A 338 32.40 20.46 -1.49
N GLY A 339 31.23 20.63 -2.10
CA GLY A 339 30.83 19.88 -3.28
C GLY A 339 29.41 20.17 -3.68
N GLN A 340 28.76 19.20 -4.32
CA GLN A 340 27.45 19.35 -4.91
C GLN A 340 26.60 18.10 -4.71
N ASN A 341 25.28 18.30 -4.65
CA ASN A 341 24.26 17.25 -4.58
C ASN A 341 24.31 16.38 -3.32
N PHE A 342 24.78 16.93 -2.20
CA PHE A 342 24.88 16.20 -0.94
C PHE A 342 23.55 16.05 -0.21
N ALA A 343 22.52 16.85 -0.52
CA ALA A 343 21.24 16.80 0.20
C ALA A 343 20.53 15.43 0.09
N CYS A 344 20.90 14.63 -0.91
CA CYS A 344 20.27 13.35 -1.24
C CYS A 344 21.09 12.12 -0.86
N ILE A 345 22.27 12.31 -0.28
CA ILE A 345 23.10 11.21 0.20
C ILE A 345 22.78 10.92 1.68
N ARG A 346 22.97 9.66 2.09
CA ARG A 346 22.83 9.20 3.48
C ARG A 346 24.11 8.52 3.92
N ASN A 347 24.35 8.48 5.22
CA ASN A 347 25.52 7.83 5.83
C ASN A 347 26.87 8.17 5.14
N PRO A 348 27.19 9.45 4.87
CA PRO A 348 28.46 9.79 4.24
C PRO A 348 29.65 9.48 5.17
N LEU A 349 30.73 8.98 4.57
CA LEU A 349 31.98 8.62 5.22
C LEU A 349 33.16 9.19 4.43
N VAL A 350 34.16 9.68 5.14
CA VAL A 350 35.50 9.91 4.59
C VAL A 350 36.34 8.66 4.79
N HIS A 351 37.22 8.33 3.86
CA HIS A 351 38.23 7.30 4.04
C HIS A 351 39.62 7.81 3.67
N VAL A 352 40.62 7.37 4.43
CA VAL A 352 42.04 7.65 4.18
C VAL A 352 42.79 6.32 4.13
N SER A 353 43.66 6.17 3.13
CA SER A 353 44.43 4.93 2.91
C SER A 353 45.83 5.07 3.50
N TYR A 354 46.17 4.20 4.45
CA TYR A 354 47.50 4.14 5.07
C TYR A 354 47.98 2.69 5.14
N ASN A 355 49.18 2.41 4.62
CA ASN A 355 49.78 1.06 4.56
C ASN A 355 48.84 -0.03 4.01
N GLY A 356 48.04 0.31 2.99
CA GLY A 356 47.09 -0.63 2.37
C GLY A 356 45.77 -0.82 3.13
N ILE A 357 45.58 -0.14 4.27
CA ILE A 357 44.35 -0.18 5.07
C ILE A 357 43.56 1.11 4.88
N GLN A 358 42.24 1.00 4.69
CA GLN A 358 41.34 2.15 4.66
C GLN A 358 40.76 2.42 6.05
N TYR A 359 41.03 3.62 6.58
CA TYR A 359 40.48 4.10 7.83
C TYR A 359 39.34 5.07 7.53
N THR A 360 38.21 4.90 8.21
CA THR A 360 36.98 5.66 7.91
C THR A 360 36.60 6.61 9.04
N GLY A 361 36.02 7.75 8.66
CA GLY A 361 35.50 8.76 9.56
C GLY A 361 34.07 9.12 9.18
N GLY A 362 33.22 9.40 10.17
CA GLY A 362 31.83 9.79 9.96
C GLY A 362 31.70 11.21 9.38
N CYS A 363 30.70 11.42 8.53
CA CYS A 363 30.34 12.74 8.03
C CYS A 363 28.87 13.06 8.32
N VAL A 364 28.57 14.34 8.46
CA VAL A 364 27.22 14.88 8.56
C VAL A 364 26.94 15.74 7.33
N VAL A 365 25.75 15.55 6.73
CA VAL A 365 25.26 16.42 5.66
C VAL A 365 24.68 17.67 6.30
N GLU A 366 25.33 18.81 6.08
CA GLU A 366 24.86 20.09 6.60
C GLU A 366 23.92 20.79 5.61
N ASN A 367 24.26 20.73 4.32
CA ASN A 367 23.40 21.20 3.23
C ASN A 367 23.81 20.54 1.89
N ASN A 368 23.23 21.00 0.79
CA ASN A 368 23.46 20.42 -0.54
C ASN A 368 24.91 20.52 -1.05
N THR A 369 25.72 21.41 -0.48
CA THR A 369 27.09 21.70 -0.93
C THR A 369 28.14 21.54 0.17
N TYR A 370 27.75 21.10 1.36
CA TYR A 370 28.64 21.05 2.52
C TYR A 370 28.46 19.77 3.34
N LEU A 371 29.56 19.05 3.54
CA LEU A 371 29.67 18.00 4.55
C LEU A 371 30.62 18.45 5.65
N LEU A 372 30.30 18.09 6.89
CA LEU A 372 31.22 18.16 8.00
C LEU A 372 31.67 16.74 8.36
N CYS A 373 32.91 16.40 8.02
CA CYS A 373 33.49 15.10 8.30
C CYS A 373 34.40 15.13 9.52
N THR A 374 34.58 13.98 10.16
CA THR A 374 35.57 13.79 11.22
C THR A 374 36.73 12.97 10.68
N ALA A 375 37.97 13.43 10.92
CA ALA A 375 39.15 12.71 10.47
C ALA A 375 39.23 11.31 11.10
N PRO A 376 39.54 10.27 10.30
CA PRO A 376 39.59 8.89 10.78
C PRO A 376 40.75 8.68 11.76
N THR A 377 40.56 7.81 12.74
CA THR A 377 41.64 7.35 13.62
C THR A 377 42.46 6.27 12.91
N ILE A 378 43.78 6.46 12.85
CA ILE A 378 44.71 5.52 12.25
C ILE A 378 45.34 4.69 13.37
N ASN A 379 44.94 3.41 13.44
CA ASN A 379 45.45 2.49 14.46
C ASN A 379 46.95 2.22 14.24
N ARG A 380 47.69 2.12 15.35
CA ARG A 380 49.17 2.15 15.37
C ARG A 380 49.83 1.00 14.60
N PRO A 381 51.03 1.22 14.01
CA PRO A 381 51.90 2.38 14.19
C PRO A 381 51.51 3.58 13.33
N ALA A 382 51.20 4.68 13.99
CA ALA A 382 51.01 5.98 13.36
C ALA A 382 52.35 6.50 12.81
N PRO A 383 52.36 7.24 11.69
CA PRO A 383 53.59 7.82 11.18
C PRO A 383 54.15 8.84 12.16
N HIS A 384 55.47 8.83 12.31
CA HIS A 384 56.22 9.77 13.15
C HIS A 384 56.66 11.01 12.37
N GLN A 385 56.31 11.08 11.09
CA GLN A 385 56.60 12.17 10.16
C GLN A 385 55.34 12.56 9.42
N VAL A 386 55.33 13.79 8.89
CA VAL A 386 54.23 14.27 8.04
C VAL A 386 54.14 13.39 6.80
N THR A 387 52.96 12.81 6.56
CA THR A 387 52.74 11.82 5.50
C THR A 387 51.57 12.27 4.61
N ALA A 388 51.77 12.25 3.30
CA ALA A 388 50.71 12.49 2.32
C ALA A 388 49.94 11.19 2.05
N LEU A 389 48.62 11.21 2.21
CA LEU A 389 47.75 10.03 2.06
C LEU A 389 46.68 10.24 1.01
N LYS A 390 46.35 9.15 0.30
CA LYS A 390 45.17 9.12 -0.58
C LYS A 390 43.91 9.02 0.27
N PHE A 391 42.89 9.75 -0.17
CA PHE A 391 41.60 9.81 0.49
C PHE A 391 40.46 9.80 -0.52
N GLY A 392 39.25 9.61 -0.02
CA GLY A 392 38.04 9.77 -0.79
C GLY A 392 36.83 9.74 0.13
N PHE A 393 35.65 9.78 -0.46
CA PHE A 393 34.40 9.76 0.28
C PHE A 393 33.47 8.70 -0.30
N GLN A 394 32.56 8.21 0.53
CA GLN A 394 31.50 7.33 0.09
C GLN A 394 30.21 7.66 0.83
N ALA A 395 29.07 7.45 0.19
CA ALA A 395 27.77 7.65 0.81
C ALA A 395 26.73 6.75 0.15
N ASP A 396 25.64 6.50 0.87
CA ASP A 396 24.46 5.84 0.31
C ASP A 396 23.67 6.84 -0.53
N TYR A 397 23.46 6.51 -1.80
CA TYR A 397 22.68 7.29 -2.75
C TYR A 397 21.83 6.34 -3.57
N ASN A 398 20.51 6.54 -3.53
CA ASN A 398 19.55 5.65 -4.19
C ASN A 398 19.71 4.16 -3.79
N ASP A 399 19.88 3.89 -2.50
CA ASP A 399 20.14 2.55 -1.94
C ASP A 399 21.41 1.86 -2.51
N THR A 400 22.33 2.62 -3.10
CA THR A 400 23.63 2.15 -3.59
C THR A 400 24.77 2.95 -2.97
N ILE A 401 25.94 2.33 -2.79
CA ILE A 401 27.12 3.04 -2.29
C ILE A 401 27.80 3.76 -3.46
N VAL A 402 27.81 5.09 -3.43
CA VAL A 402 28.54 5.92 -4.39
C VAL A 402 29.87 6.34 -3.78
N LYS A 403 30.96 6.09 -4.51
CA LYS A 403 32.31 6.55 -4.17
C LYS A 403 32.58 7.89 -4.86
N MET A 404 32.77 8.94 -4.07
CA MET A 404 33.16 10.26 -4.53
C MET A 404 34.69 10.36 -4.45
N GLN A 405 35.35 10.30 -5.60
CA GLN A 405 36.79 10.48 -5.67
C GLN A 405 37.16 11.97 -5.77
N PRO A 406 38.26 12.40 -5.14
CA PRO A 406 38.76 13.76 -5.33
C PRO A 406 39.04 14.02 -6.81
N PRO A 407 38.65 15.19 -7.36
CA PRO A 407 38.98 15.56 -8.73
C PRO A 407 40.49 15.53 -9.01
N THR A 408 40.87 15.28 -10.26
CA THR A 408 42.28 15.27 -10.69
C THR A 408 43.00 16.56 -10.28
N GLY A 409 44.17 16.43 -9.65
CA GLY A 409 44.95 17.57 -9.15
C GLY A 409 44.60 18.02 -7.73
N THR A 410 43.66 17.35 -7.06
CA THR A 410 43.40 17.60 -5.63
C THR A 410 44.62 17.17 -4.80
N PRO A 411 45.15 18.03 -3.90
CA PRO A 411 46.25 17.68 -3.00
C PRO A 411 45.91 16.50 -2.09
N ASP A 412 46.91 15.69 -1.77
CA ASP A 412 46.75 14.56 -0.86
C ASP A 412 46.43 15.02 0.57
N TYR A 413 45.77 14.14 1.33
CA TYR A 413 45.49 14.36 2.74
C TYR A 413 46.79 14.44 3.52
N THR A 414 47.03 15.53 4.24
CA THR A 414 48.25 15.72 5.02
C THR A 414 48.07 15.20 6.44
N LEU A 415 48.66 14.04 6.72
CA LEU A 415 48.65 13.44 8.04
C LEU A 415 49.86 13.90 8.87
N TYR A 416 49.59 14.54 10.00
CA TYR A 416 50.60 14.93 10.98
C TYR A 416 50.73 13.88 12.09
N PRO A 417 51.93 13.72 12.70
CA PRO A 417 52.07 12.90 13.89
C PRO A 417 51.26 13.47 15.05
N ASP A 418 50.84 12.61 15.98
CA ASP A 418 50.15 13.06 17.18
C ASP A 418 51.03 14.02 18.01
N PRO A 419 50.42 15.00 18.72
CA PRO A 419 51.13 15.85 19.65
C PRO A 419 51.73 15.01 20.79
N VAL A 420 52.99 15.26 21.11
CA VAL A 420 53.71 14.57 22.19
C VAL A 420 53.93 15.55 23.32
N TYR A 421 53.24 15.32 24.43
CA TYR A 421 53.50 16.04 25.67
C TYR A 421 54.86 15.65 26.26
N ILE A 422 55.68 16.66 26.60
CA ILE A 422 56.99 16.45 27.22
C ILE A 422 56.95 16.87 28.69
N ASP A 423 56.58 18.13 28.97
CA ASP A 423 56.57 18.69 30.33
C ASP A 423 55.65 19.91 30.44
N PHE A 424 55.46 20.45 31.64
CA PHE A 424 54.71 21.68 31.90
C PHE A 424 55.31 22.49 33.04
N ASP A 425 55.08 23.80 33.01
CA ASP A 425 55.31 24.67 34.17
C ASP A 425 54.08 25.54 34.47
N THR A 426 54.05 26.11 35.68
CA THR A 426 52.97 26.99 36.11
C THR A 426 53.44 28.02 37.13
N ASP A 427 52.92 29.23 37.03
CA ASP A 427 53.07 30.32 38.00
C ASP A 427 51.88 30.42 38.98
N GLY A 428 50.97 29.43 38.96
CA GLY A 428 49.73 29.41 39.74
C GLY A 428 48.57 30.18 39.11
N ARG A 429 48.76 30.88 37.99
CA ARG A 429 47.72 31.55 37.19
C ARG A 429 47.63 31.03 35.76
N THR A 430 48.75 30.60 35.19
CA THR A 430 48.88 30.10 33.82
C THR A 430 49.61 28.76 33.84
N VAL A 431 49.26 27.87 32.92
CA VAL A 431 49.96 26.59 32.71
C VAL A 431 50.59 26.64 31.32
N ASN A 432 51.91 26.56 31.24
CA ASN A 432 52.63 26.41 29.98
C ASN A 432 52.90 24.93 29.73
N VAL A 433 52.47 24.44 28.57
CA VAL A 433 52.64 23.04 28.19
C VAL A 433 53.68 22.95 27.07
N TYR A 434 54.71 22.14 27.29
CA TYR A 434 55.78 21.87 26.34
C TYR A 434 55.59 20.51 25.69
N GLY A 435 55.75 20.47 24.38
CA GLY A 435 55.59 19.24 23.60
C GLY A 435 56.05 19.38 22.16
N LEU A 436 56.00 18.27 21.42
CA LEU A 436 56.24 18.22 19.98
C LEU A 436 54.90 18.21 19.24
N ASN A 437 54.87 18.80 18.05
CA ASN A 437 53.70 18.82 17.14
C ASN A 437 52.42 19.40 17.77
N MET A 438 52.56 20.29 18.76
CA MET A 438 51.46 20.90 19.51
C MET A 438 50.68 21.98 18.72
N ASP A 439 51.02 22.20 17.45
CA ASP A 439 50.46 23.22 16.57
C ASP A 439 50.15 22.67 15.16
N GLN A 440 50.13 21.36 14.99
CA GLN A 440 50.07 20.71 13.68
C GLN A 440 48.81 19.87 13.50
N GLY A 441 48.24 19.91 12.28
CA GLY A 441 47.18 18.99 11.86
C GLY A 441 45.77 19.32 12.34
N TYR A 442 45.55 20.39 13.09
CA TYR A 442 44.23 20.86 13.49
C TYR A 442 44.09 22.37 13.34
N ASP A 443 42.85 22.84 13.29
CA ASP A 443 42.52 24.26 13.36
C ASP A 443 42.31 24.66 14.83
N HIS A 444 43.11 25.60 15.32
CA HIS A 444 43.10 25.97 16.74
C HIS A 444 41.74 26.54 17.18
N ASP A 445 41.05 27.28 16.32
CA ASP A 445 39.78 27.90 16.68
C ASP A 445 38.59 26.97 16.42
N ALA A 446 38.65 26.15 15.37
CA ALA A 446 37.55 25.26 15.00
C ALA A 446 37.55 23.90 15.72
N ASP A 447 38.73 23.36 16.07
CA ASP A 447 38.85 22.02 16.67
C ASP A 447 39.01 22.05 18.20
N LEU A 448 39.60 23.12 18.77
CA LEU A 448 39.90 23.17 20.22
C LEU A 448 38.87 23.94 21.06
N ASN A 449 38.03 24.80 20.47
CA ASN A 449 37.05 25.62 21.20
C ASN A 449 35.69 24.94 21.43
N SER A 450 35.62 23.60 21.46
CA SER A 450 34.39 22.91 21.86
C SER A 450 34.14 23.10 23.37
N PRO A 451 32.94 23.48 23.83
CA PRO A 451 32.68 23.73 25.25
C PRO A 451 32.77 22.42 26.03
N VAL A 452 33.89 22.19 26.70
CA VAL A 452 34.00 21.17 27.75
C VAL A 452 33.00 21.53 28.86
N PRO A 453 32.23 20.57 29.42
CA PRO A 453 31.36 20.84 30.55
C PRO A 453 32.18 21.45 31.69
N GLN A 454 31.88 22.70 32.04
CA GLN A 454 32.60 23.44 33.06
C GLN A 454 32.36 22.82 34.45
N HIS A 455 33.24 21.93 34.88
CA HIS A 455 33.45 21.70 36.31
C HIS A 455 34.51 22.68 36.83
N ARG A 456 34.00 23.81 37.33
CA ARG A 456 34.55 24.81 38.28
C ARG A 456 35.99 25.32 38.08
N HIS A 457 36.03 26.66 37.96
CA HIS A 457 37.15 27.63 37.95
C HIS A 457 37.69 28.03 36.56
N PRO A 458 37.56 29.32 36.17
CA PRO A 458 38.06 29.83 34.91
C PRO A 458 39.56 30.07 35.03
N VAL A 459 40.37 29.16 34.50
CA VAL A 459 41.75 29.45 34.15
C VAL A 459 41.75 29.78 32.67
N GLN A 460 42.03 31.03 32.31
CA GLN A 460 42.29 31.40 30.91
C GLN A 460 43.50 30.60 30.43
N ARG A 461 43.28 29.71 29.48
CA ARG A 461 44.34 28.91 28.85
C ARG A 461 44.90 29.72 27.69
N HIS A 462 46.19 30.01 27.71
CA HIS A 462 46.92 30.50 26.54
C HIS A 462 47.96 29.44 26.20
N VAL A 463 47.69 28.66 25.16
CA VAL A 463 48.65 27.69 24.62
C VAL A 463 49.53 28.47 23.64
N ARG A 464 50.77 28.79 24.01
CA ARG A 464 51.80 29.26 23.07
C ARG A 464 52.79 28.12 22.84
N GLY A 465 52.74 27.53 21.65
CA GLY A 465 53.79 26.60 21.20
C GLY A 465 55.04 27.38 20.81
N THR A 466 56.16 27.13 21.49
CA THR A 466 57.49 27.62 21.07
C THR A 466 58.39 26.43 20.74
N ARG A 467 58.96 26.42 19.53
CA ARG A 467 60.06 25.51 19.16
C ARG A 467 61.28 25.80 20.03
N SER A 468 61.68 24.87 20.90
CA SER A 468 62.98 24.94 21.56
C SER A 468 63.87 23.77 21.14
N ASN A 469 64.73 24.02 20.13
CA ASN A 469 65.99 23.31 19.99
C ASN A 469 66.96 23.93 21.00
N ARG A 470 66.90 23.53 22.28
CA ARG A 470 67.94 23.79 23.28
C ARG A 470 67.69 22.95 24.53
N VAL A 471 68.42 21.86 24.65
CA VAL A 471 68.69 21.21 25.93
C VAL A 471 70.02 21.80 26.43
N PRO A 472 70.09 22.51 27.57
CA PRO A 472 71.38 22.84 28.16
C PRO A 472 71.93 21.64 28.93
N ALA A 473 73.20 21.34 28.68
CA ALA A 473 73.99 20.33 29.36
C ALA A 473 74.05 20.59 30.87
N ALA A 474 73.84 19.56 31.68
CA ALA A 474 74.10 19.60 33.10
C ALA A 474 75.61 19.45 33.36
N GLN A 475 76.25 20.54 33.81
CA GLN A 475 77.56 20.49 34.46
C GLN A 475 77.41 20.06 35.93
N THR A 476 78.30 19.18 36.35
CA THR A 476 78.53 18.68 37.70
C THR A 476 79.14 19.77 38.61
N ALA A 477 78.52 20.04 39.77
CA ALA A 477 79.20 20.50 41.00
C ALA A 477 78.29 20.30 42.24
N VAL A 478 78.93 20.04 43.39
CA VAL A 478 78.41 19.41 44.63
C VAL A 478 78.02 20.44 45.72
N VAL A 479 77.21 20.02 46.72
CA VAL A 479 77.06 20.49 48.14
C VAL A 479 76.03 21.65 48.38
N GLN A 480 75.05 21.67 49.32
CA GLN A 480 74.51 20.81 50.39
C GLN A 480 73.08 21.28 50.82
N GLY A 481 72.13 20.33 50.98
CA GLY A 481 71.05 20.25 52.01
C GLY A 481 69.80 21.17 51.97
N PRO A 482 68.68 20.81 52.66
CA PRO A 482 67.98 19.52 52.79
C PRO A 482 66.49 19.61 52.30
N PRO A 483 65.68 18.53 52.33
CA PRO A 483 64.59 18.31 51.36
C PRO A 483 63.22 18.83 51.80
N ARG A 484 62.37 19.24 50.84
CA ARG A 484 60.91 19.34 51.06
C ARG A 484 60.10 18.57 50.00
N ARG A 485 59.66 17.40 50.47
CA ARG A 485 58.55 16.51 50.12
C ARG A 485 57.75 16.79 48.83
N SER A 486 57.87 15.82 47.93
CA SER A 486 56.92 15.44 46.89
C SER A 486 55.64 14.82 47.46
N PHE A 487 54.49 15.17 46.88
CA PHE A 487 53.21 14.49 47.11
C PHE A 487 52.92 13.57 45.91
N LYS A 488 53.16 12.26 46.06
CA LYS A 488 52.61 11.22 45.18
C LYS A 488 51.27 10.74 45.76
N ARG A 489 50.18 10.91 45.02
CA ARG A 489 48.87 10.30 45.33
C ARG A 489 48.89 8.83 44.87
N ARG A 490 48.61 7.92 45.81
CA ARG A 490 48.38 6.48 45.56
C ARG A 490 47.02 6.26 44.87
N ARG A 491 47.00 5.37 43.88
CA ARG A 491 45.80 4.66 43.39
C ARG A 491 45.36 3.64 44.44
N ASN A 492 44.06 3.50 44.64
CA ASN A 492 43.44 2.37 45.33
C ASN A 492 42.68 1.55 44.27
N ASP A 493 43.00 0.27 44.19
CA ASP A 493 42.22 -0.75 43.49
C ASP A 493 41.08 -1.23 44.41
N ARG A 494 39.86 -1.26 43.86
CA ARG A 494 38.87 -2.32 44.04
C ARG A 494 37.75 -2.17 43.03
#